data_AF-A0A1E5K3J5-F1
#
_entry.id   AF-A0A1E5K3J5-F1
#
_cell.length_a   1.000
_cell.length_b   1.000
_cell.length_c   1.000
_cell.angle_alpha   90.00
_cell.angle_beta   90.00
_cell.angle_gamma   90.00
#
_symmetry.space_group_name_H-M   'P 1'
#
loop_
_entity.id
_entity.type
_entity.pdbx_description
1 polymer ?
#
loop_
_entity_poly.entity_id
_entity_poly.type
_entity_poly.pdbx_seq_one_letter_code
_entity_poly.pdbx_strand_id
1 'polypeptide(L)'
;MKITKQSLYDFVEKKVSGKQKELTEEIDKYMDLNIKTHLENELKGINHFAKKLTKLADELEETMEHVNDYESWTRKSNVRDLRNISDIKNDITREETHKIKRAVLNNSNYSKYNADKLVDKAKKDLKETISKEYKLSTLKRELDATIKSSTTGKQAYDALVKLGIDMEDFEGAESQLPAIQKLSVDPCLVNGNCN
;
A
#
# COMPACT_ATOMS: atom_id res chain seq x y z
N MET A 1 21.23 3.66 -27.51
CA MET A 1 20.61 2.35 -27.15
C MET A 1 19.49 2.07 -28.16
N LYS A 2 19.27 0.82 -28.60
CA LYS A 2 18.18 0.51 -29.56
C LYS A 2 16.86 0.44 -28.79
N ILE A 3 15.83 1.20 -29.21
CA ILE A 3 14.49 1.09 -28.64
C ILE A 3 13.94 -0.31 -28.94
N THR A 4 13.75 -1.11 -27.90
CA THR A 4 13.13 -2.44 -27.98
C THR A 4 11.74 -2.42 -27.37
N LYS A 5 10.89 -3.36 -27.76
CA LYS A 5 9.59 -3.51 -27.09
C LYS A 5 9.75 -3.86 -25.60
N GLN A 6 10.75 -4.66 -25.26
CA GLN A 6 11.02 -5.04 -23.87
C GLN A 6 11.34 -3.83 -23.02
N SER A 7 12.25 -2.95 -23.48
CA SER A 7 12.57 -1.71 -22.76
C SER A 7 11.34 -0.81 -22.56
N LEU A 8 10.38 -0.80 -23.49
CA LEU A 8 9.14 -0.03 -23.35
C LEU A 8 8.18 -0.66 -22.33
N TYR A 9 8.05 -1.99 -22.30
CA TYR A 9 7.29 -2.68 -21.26
C TYR A 9 7.88 -2.39 -19.88
N ASP A 10 9.20 -2.50 -19.72
CA ASP A 10 9.89 -2.25 -18.44
C ASP A 10 9.70 -0.79 -18.00
N PHE A 11 9.74 0.15 -18.93
CA PHE A 11 9.47 1.57 -18.66
C PHE A 11 8.04 1.83 -18.18
N VAL A 12 7.04 1.29 -18.90
CA VAL A 12 5.62 1.41 -18.53
C VAL A 12 5.37 0.76 -17.17
N GLU A 13 5.91 -0.43 -16.93
CA GLU A 13 5.83 -1.15 -15.66
C GLU A 13 6.38 -0.30 -14.51
N LYS A 14 7.57 0.29 -14.70
CA LYS A 14 8.20 1.15 -13.70
C LYS A 14 7.37 2.38 -13.37
N LYS A 15 6.85 3.10 -14.39
CA LYS A 15 6.01 4.29 -14.16
C LYS A 15 4.68 3.91 -13.47
N VAL A 16 4.00 2.87 -13.93
CA VAL A 16 2.73 2.41 -13.33
C VAL A 16 2.96 1.96 -11.89
N SER A 17 3.98 1.15 -11.63
CA SER A 17 4.33 0.68 -10.27
C SER A 17 4.67 1.84 -9.34
N GLY A 18 5.39 2.85 -9.83
CA GLY A 18 5.67 4.09 -9.09
C GLY A 18 4.38 4.80 -8.66
N LYS A 19 3.44 5.00 -9.59
CA LYS A 19 2.15 5.64 -9.29
C LYS A 19 1.23 4.80 -8.41
N GLN A 20 1.21 3.48 -8.58
CA GLN A 20 0.48 2.59 -7.67
C GLN A 20 1.02 2.68 -6.25
N LYS A 21 2.35 2.76 -6.08
CA LYS A 21 2.97 2.95 -4.77
C LYS A 21 2.58 4.28 -4.14
N GLU A 22 2.62 5.38 -4.89
CA GLU A 22 2.18 6.70 -4.40
C GLU A 22 0.73 6.68 -3.90
N LEU A 23 -0.19 6.12 -4.68
CA LEU A 23 -1.61 5.99 -4.28
C LEU A 23 -1.80 5.08 -3.07
N THR A 24 -1.05 3.97 -3.00
CA THR A 24 -1.09 3.05 -1.86
C THR A 24 -0.61 3.76 -0.59
N GLU A 25 0.47 4.54 -0.66
CA GLU A 25 0.98 5.35 0.45
C GLU A 25 -0.02 6.43 0.90
N GLU A 26 -0.76 7.04 -0.03
CA GLU A 26 -1.83 7.99 0.29
C GLU A 26 -2.96 7.32 1.09
N ILE A 27 -3.41 6.15 0.63
CA ILE A 27 -4.41 5.33 1.34
C ILE A 27 -3.89 4.93 2.72
N ASP A 28 -2.65 4.45 2.83
CA ASP A 28 -2.05 4.02 4.09
C ASP A 28 -1.92 5.17 5.09
N LYS A 29 -1.47 6.34 4.64
CA LYS A 29 -1.43 7.56 5.47
C LYS A 29 -2.82 7.93 5.99
N TYR A 30 -3.86 7.83 5.14
CA TYR A 30 -5.22 8.09 5.59
C TYR A 30 -5.66 7.07 6.65
N MET A 31 -5.38 5.79 6.44
CA MET A 31 -5.73 4.71 7.39
C MET A 31 -5.03 4.93 8.74
N ASP A 32 -3.74 5.27 8.73
CA ASP A 32 -2.99 5.53 9.96
C ASP A 32 -3.53 6.75 10.72
N LEU A 33 -3.83 7.85 10.03
CA LEU A 33 -4.28 9.09 10.68
C LEU A 33 -5.71 9.03 11.21
N ASN A 34 -6.60 8.31 10.53
CA ASN A 34 -8.04 8.34 10.85
C ASN A 34 -8.53 7.05 11.51
N ILE A 35 -8.08 5.89 11.02
CA ILE A 35 -8.60 4.59 11.46
C ILE A 35 -7.77 4.04 12.62
N LYS A 36 -6.45 3.96 12.44
CA LYS A 36 -5.56 3.44 13.48
C LYS A 36 -5.66 4.26 14.76
N THR A 37 -5.64 5.58 14.66
CA THR A 37 -5.83 6.48 15.82
C THR A 37 -7.17 6.26 16.52
N HIS A 38 -8.25 6.01 15.78
CA HIS A 38 -9.55 5.66 16.39
C HIS A 38 -9.49 4.33 17.15
N LEU A 39 -8.95 3.28 16.52
CA LEU A 39 -8.79 1.98 17.17
C LEU A 39 -7.92 2.06 18.42
N GLU A 40 -6.83 2.83 18.39
CA GLU A 40 -5.96 3.04 19.56
C GLU A 40 -6.68 3.70 20.74
N ASN A 41 -7.64 4.59 20.44
CA ASN A 41 -8.50 5.26 21.42
C ASN A 41 -9.56 4.33 22.00
N GLU A 42 -10.24 3.54 21.16
CA GLU A 42 -11.21 2.52 21.62
C GLU A 42 -10.51 1.45 22.50
N LEU A 43 -9.27 1.10 22.15
CA LEU A 43 -8.48 0.10 22.86
C LEU A 43 -7.62 0.69 23.99
N LYS A 44 -7.77 1.97 24.34
CA LYS A 44 -6.95 2.63 25.39
C LYS A 44 -7.01 1.90 26.73
N GLY A 45 -8.14 1.26 27.01
CA GLY A 45 -8.36 0.45 28.21
C GLY A 45 -7.41 -0.75 28.32
N ILE A 46 -6.82 -1.24 27.22
CA ILE A 46 -5.92 -2.40 27.22
C ILE A 46 -4.50 -2.01 27.65
N ASN A 47 -4.10 -0.74 27.49
CA ASN A 47 -2.73 -0.26 27.75
C ASN A 47 -2.21 -0.58 29.17
N HIS A 48 -3.10 -0.58 30.17
CA HIS A 48 -2.69 -0.85 31.56
C HIS A 48 -2.32 -2.32 31.79
N PHE A 49 -2.94 -3.25 31.05
CA PHE A 49 -2.56 -4.67 31.08
C PHE A 49 -1.20 -4.87 30.43
N ALA A 50 -0.96 -4.24 29.28
CA ALA A 50 0.33 -4.33 28.58
C ALA A 50 1.50 -3.99 29.52
N LYS A 51 1.46 -2.83 30.19
CA LYS A 51 2.51 -2.42 31.14
C LYS A 51 2.73 -3.42 32.28
N LYS A 52 1.64 -3.96 32.85
CA LYS A 52 1.73 -4.93 33.95
C LYS A 52 2.32 -6.26 33.50
N LEU A 53 1.95 -6.73 32.30
CA LEU A 53 2.45 -7.96 31.72
C LEU A 53 3.92 -7.86 31.32
N THR A 54 4.34 -6.73 30.74
CA THR A 54 5.76 -6.45 30.47
C THR A 54 6.57 -6.46 31.75
N LYS A 55 6.09 -5.77 32.81
CA LYS A 55 6.76 -5.75 34.11
C LYS A 55 6.90 -7.15 34.72
N LEU A 56 5.85 -7.96 34.65
CA LEU A 56 5.89 -9.35 35.13
C LEU A 56 6.88 -10.19 34.32
N ALA A 57 6.94 -9.99 33.00
CA ALA A 57 7.90 -10.67 32.14
C ALA A 57 9.35 -10.31 32.52
N ASP A 58 9.62 -9.03 32.77
CA ASP A 58 10.94 -8.55 33.19
C ASP A 58 11.32 -9.10 34.58
N GLU A 59 10.41 -9.07 35.57
CA GLU A 59 10.65 -9.63 36.91
C GLU A 59 10.93 -11.16 36.88
N LEU A 60 10.26 -11.90 35.98
CA LEU A 60 10.50 -13.33 35.79
C LEU A 60 11.85 -13.60 35.13
N GLU A 61 12.24 -12.78 34.15
CA GLU A 61 13.53 -12.89 33.47
C GLU A 61 14.69 -12.59 34.45
N GLU A 62 14.59 -11.52 35.23
CA GLU A 62 15.55 -11.20 36.31
C GLU A 62 15.66 -12.32 37.36
N THR A 63 14.55 -12.98 37.69
CA THR A 63 14.55 -14.12 38.62
C THR A 63 15.29 -15.31 38.00
N MET A 64 15.05 -15.60 36.71
CA MET A 64 15.74 -16.68 35.99
C MET A 64 17.25 -16.45 35.92
N GLU A 65 17.68 -15.19 35.75
CA GLU A 65 19.09 -14.77 35.86
C GLU A 65 19.69 -15.13 37.21
N HIS A 66 19.04 -14.68 38.29
CA HIS A 66 19.55 -14.84 39.65
C HIS A 66 19.67 -16.30 40.08
N VAL A 67 18.76 -17.17 39.62
CA VAL A 67 18.77 -18.59 40.00
C VAL A 67 19.52 -19.49 39.02
N ASN A 68 20.22 -18.94 38.01
CA ASN A 68 20.88 -19.68 36.93
C ASN A 68 19.95 -20.67 36.18
N ASP A 69 18.63 -20.45 36.17
CA ASP A 69 17.65 -21.35 35.56
C ASP A 69 17.30 -20.96 34.12
N TYR A 70 18.30 -20.47 33.40
CA TYR A 70 18.14 -20.04 32.01
C TYR A 70 17.91 -21.19 31.04
N GLU A 71 18.20 -22.43 31.42
CA GLU A 71 18.00 -23.60 30.56
C GLU A 71 16.53 -24.06 30.54
N SER A 72 15.70 -23.55 31.45
CA SER A 72 14.28 -23.91 31.53
C SER A 72 13.47 -23.34 30.36
N TRP A 73 13.18 -24.20 29.39
CA TRP A 73 12.31 -23.90 28.24
C TRP A 73 10.91 -23.42 28.66
N THR A 74 10.34 -24.00 29.71
CA THR A 74 9.01 -23.64 30.20
C THR A 74 8.97 -22.19 30.69
N ARG A 75 9.97 -21.75 31.48
CA ARG A 75 10.03 -20.38 32.00
C ARG A 75 10.27 -19.36 30.90
N LYS A 76 11.17 -19.68 29.95
CA LYS A 76 11.38 -18.87 28.73
C LYS A 76 10.09 -18.71 27.91
N SER A 77 9.30 -19.78 27.78
CA SER A 77 8.00 -19.69 27.10
C SER A 77 7.06 -18.75 27.83
N ASN A 78 6.95 -18.84 29.16
CA ASN A 78 6.07 -17.96 29.94
C ASN A 78 6.43 -16.47 29.78
N VAL A 79 7.72 -16.11 29.82
CA VAL A 79 8.19 -14.72 29.57
C VAL A 79 7.78 -14.26 28.17
N ARG A 80 8.02 -15.10 27.15
CA ARG A 80 7.62 -14.80 25.78
C ARG A 80 6.10 -14.63 25.65
N ASP A 81 5.32 -15.50 26.29
CA ASP A 81 3.85 -15.46 26.21
C ASP A 81 3.30 -14.20 26.87
N LEU A 82 3.88 -13.76 28.00
CA LEU A 82 3.55 -12.47 28.62
C LEU A 82 3.87 -11.29 27.72
N ARG A 83 5.03 -11.30 27.05
CA ARG A 83 5.41 -10.27 26.08
C ARG A 83 4.43 -10.26 24.89
N ASN A 84 4.08 -11.41 24.34
CA ASN A 84 3.10 -11.52 23.26
C ASN A 84 1.72 -10.98 23.66
N ILE A 85 1.22 -11.32 24.86
CA ILE A 85 -0.07 -10.80 25.34
C ILE A 85 0.03 -9.28 25.60
N SER A 86 1.19 -8.77 26.00
CA SER A 86 1.38 -7.32 26.18
C SER A 86 1.25 -6.54 24.87
N ASP A 87 1.56 -7.17 23.73
CA ASP A 87 1.42 -6.60 22.39
C ASP A 87 0.03 -6.76 21.75
N ILE A 88 -0.93 -7.41 22.43
CA ILE A 88 -2.26 -7.72 21.88
C ILE A 88 -3.00 -6.50 21.31
N LYS A 89 -2.80 -5.32 21.92
CA LYS A 89 -3.39 -4.07 21.40
C LYS A 89 -2.85 -3.74 20.01
N ASN A 90 -1.53 -3.82 19.84
CA ASN A 90 -0.89 -3.50 18.57
C ASN A 90 -1.32 -4.50 17.50
N ASP A 91 -1.44 -5.77 17.87
CA ASP A 91 -1.95 -6.82 16.98
C ASP A 91 -3.38 -6.59 16.54
N ILE A 92 -4.31 -6.34 17.48
CA ILE A 92 -5.70 -6.01 17.14
C ILE A 92 -5.75 -4.76 16.27
N THR A 93 -5.01 -3.70 16.63
CA THR A 93 -5.01 -2.44 15.88
C THR A 93 -4.55 -2.67 14.45
N ARG A 94 -3.45 -3.41 14.24
CA ARG A 94 -2.92 -3.74 12.92
C ARG A 94 -3.88 -4.60 12.11
N GLU A 95 -4.40 -5.67 12.70
CA GLU A 95 -5.32 -6.59 12.02
C GLU A 95 -6.62 -5.90 11.61
N GLU A 96 -7.21 -5.12 12.51
CA GLU A 96 -8.47 -4.45 12.25
C GLU A 96 -8.30 -3.25 11.31
N THR A 97 -7.17 -2.52 11.37
CA THR A 97 -6.83 -1.51 10.35
C THR A 97 -6.77 -2.15 8.95
N HIS A 98 -6.15 -3.33 8.83
CA HIS A 98 -6.08 -4.05 7.55
C HIS A 98 -7.45 -4.53 7.06
N LYS A 99 -8.31 -5.03 7.96
CA LYS A 99 -9.69 -5.41 7.62
C LYS A 99 -10.52 -4.21 7.18
N ILE A 100 -10.38 -3.07 7.86
CA ILE A 100 -11.04 -1.82 7.50
C ILE A 100 -10.53 -1.31 6.14
N LYS A 101 -9.22 -1.30 5.91
CA LYS A 101 -8.64 -0.97 4.61
C LYS A 101 -9.25 -1.82 3.50
N ARG A 102 -9.31 -3.14 3.68
CA ARG A 102 -9.99 -4.04 2.72
C ARG A 102 -11.46 -3.71 2.52
N ALA A 103 -12.17 -3.34 3.58
CA ALA A 103 -13.58 -2.97 3.48
C ALA A 103 -13.79 -1.67 2.69
N VAL A 104 -12.90 -0.70 2.88
CA VAL A 104 -12.88 0.54 2.11
C VAL A 104 -12.58 0.27 0.63
N LEU A 105 -11.52 -0.49 0.33
CA LEU A 105 -11.11 -0.80 -1.04
C LEU A 105 -12.16 -1.63 -1.80
N ASN A 106 -12.78 -2.61 -1.15
CA ASN A 106 -13.77 -3.49 -1.77
C ASN A 106 -15.19 -2.95 -1.70
N ASN A 107 -15.38 -1.72 -1.21
CA ASN A 107 -16.68 -1.12 -0.94
C ASN A 107 -17.62 -2.03 -0.09
N SER A 108 -17.07 -2.78 0.86
CA SER A 108 -17.82 -3.68 1.74
C SER A 108 -18.09 -3.05 3.11
N ASN A 109 -18.98 -3.66 3.90
CA ASN A 109 -19.35 -3.15 5.22
C ASN A 109 -18.39 -3.66 6.29
N TYR A 110 -18.12 -2.82 7.30
CA TYR A 110 -17.39 -3.18 8.50
C TYR A 110 -17.94 -2.36 9.67
N SER A 111 -18.28 -3.01 10.79
CA SER A 111 -19.01 -2.36 11.90
C SER A 111 -18.42 -2.62 13.29
N LYS A 112 -17.34 -3.40 13.41
CA LYS A 112 -16.69 -3.60 14.72
C LYS A 112 -16.05 -2.29 15.20
N TYR A 113 -15.87 -2.17 16.52
CA TYR A 113 -15.21 -1.02 17.16
C TYR A 113 -15.81 0.35 16.78
N ASN A 114 -17.13 0.39 16.54
CA ASN A 114 -17.85 1.60 16.13
C ASN A 114 -17.23 2.29 14.89
N ALA A 115 -16.65 1.49 13.98
CA ALA A 115 -15.93 2.00 12.81
C ALA A 115 -16.80 2.12 11.56
N ASP A 116 -18.11 1.85 11.64
CA ASP A 116 -19.06 1.95 10.52
C ASP A 116 -19.04 3.34 9.85
N LYS A 117 -19.19 4.40 10.66
CA LYS A 117 -19.15 5.78 10.17
C LYS A 117 -17.77 6.16 9.63
N LEU A 118 -16.71 5.59 10.18
CA LEU A 118 -15.34 5.85 9.72
C LEU A 118 -15.07 5.17 8.37
N VAL A 119 -15.57 3.95 8.18
CA VAL A 119 -15.49 3.22 6.91
C VAL A 119 -16.24 3.99 5.83
N ASP A 120 -17.47 4.45 6.11
CA ASP A 120 -18.24 5.22 5.14
C ASP A 120 -17.58 6.56 4.79
N LYS A 121 -17.02 7.24 5.78
CA LYS A 121 -16.24 8.46 5.56
C LYS A 121 -14.98 8.16 4.73
N ALA A 122 -14.23 7.12 5.06
CA ALA A 122 -13.02 6.72 4.33
C ALA A 122 -13.32 6.37 2.86
N LYS A 123 -14.41 5.64 2.60
CA LYS A 123 -14.87 5.34 1.23
C LYS A 123 -15.16 6.61 0.44
N LYS A 124 -15.76 7.62 1.09
CA LYS A 124 -16.06 8.91 0.46
C LYS A 124 -14.78 9.71 0.19
N ASP A 125 -13.92 9.83 1.19
CA ASP A 125 -12.71 10.66 1.14
C ASP A 125 -11.66 10.07 0.18
N LEU A 126 -11.52 8.74 0.13
CA LEU A 126 -10.57 8.03 -0.74
C LEU A 126 -11.16 7.62 -2.10
N LYS A 127 -12.40 8.01 -2.41
CA LYS A 127 -13.10 7.59 -3.64
C LYS A 127 -12.27 7.85 -4.90
N GLU A 128 -11.70 9.04 -5.02
CA GLU A 128 -10.88 9.41 -6.17
C GLU A 128 -9.57 8.62 -6.21
N THR A 129 -8.88 8.48 -5.09
CA THR A 129 -7.61 7.75 -4.97
C THR A 129 -7.78 6.27 -5.37
N ILE A 130 -8.82 5.61 -4.85
CA ILE A 130 -9.17 4.21 -5.19
C ILE A 130 -9.56 4.10 -6.68
N SER A 131 -10.34 5.05 -7.19
CA SER A 131 -10.71 5.12 -8.61
C SER A 131 -9.47 5.24 -9.51
N LYS A 132 -8.50 6.09 -9.14
CA LYS A 132 -7.22 6.24 -9.85
C LYS A 132 -6.43 4.94 -9.85
N GLU A 133 -6.38 4.21 -8.73
CA GLU A 133 -5.69 2.93 -8.61
C GLU A 133 -6.27 1.87 -9.57
N TYR A 134 -7.59 1.70 -9.61
CA TYR A 134 -8.24 0.78 -10.56
C TYR A 134 -8.04 1.18 -12.02
N LYS A 135 -8.06 2.49 -12.31
CA LYS A 135 -7.82 3.02 -13.66
C LYS A 135 -6.38 2.79 -14.11
N LEU A 136 -5.38 2.84 -13.21
CA LEU A 136 -3.98 2.56 -13.54
C LEU A 136 -3.79 1.14 -14.09
N SER A 137 -4.44 0.12 -13.50
CA SER A 137 -4.35 -1.24 -14.02
C SER A 137 -4.95 -1.38 -15.43
N THR A 138 -6.03 -0.64 -15.70
CA THR A 138 -6.64 -0.60 -17.03
C THR A 138 -5.71 0.10 -18.03
N LEU A 139 -5.18 1.26 -17.65
CA LEU A 139 -4.24 2.04 -18.47
C LEU A 139 -2.99 1.22 -18.81
N LYS A 140 -2.39 0.54 -17.83
CA LYS A 140 -1.26 -0.38 -18.06
C LYS A 140 -1.56 -1.40 -19.15
N ARG A 141 -2.71 -2.08 -19.06
CA ARG A 141 -3.13 -3.08 -20.04
C ARG A 141 -3.28 -2.48 -21.45
N GLU A 142 -3.80 -1.26 -21.55
CA GLU A 142 -3.92 -0.54 -22.83
C GLU A 142 -2.56 -0.20 -23.41
N LEU A 143 -1.63 0.32 -22.60
CA LEU A 143 -0.27 0.62 -23.02
C LEU A 143 0.49 -0.64 -23.46
N ASP A 144 0.36 -1.73 -22.69
CA ASP A 144 0.94 -3.03 -23.03
C ASP A 144 0.39 -3.56 -24.35
N ALA A 145 -0.92 -3.38 -24.60
CA ALA A 145 -1.56 -3.74 -25.86
C ALA A 145 -1.03 -2.93 -27.05
N THR A 146 -0.82 -1.62 -26.87
CA THR A 146 -0.22 -0.75 -27.89
C THR A 146 1.21 -1.16 -28.26
N ILE A 147 2.04 -1.50 -27.26
CA ILE A 147 3.40 -2.01 -27.49
C ILE A 147 3.34 -3.35 -28.24
N LYS A 148 2.41 -4.23 -27.84
CA LYS A 148 2.23 -5.54 -28.46
C LYS A 148 1.86 -5.42 -29.93
N SER A 149 0.87 -4.58 -30.27
CA SER A 149 0.34 -4.43 -31.63
C SER A 149 1.29 -3.76 -32.62
N SER A 150 2.29 -3.01 -32.14
CA SER A 150 3.27 -2.34 -33.00
C SER A 150 4.24 -3.33 -33.64
N THR A 151 4.78 -3.11 -34.84
CA THR A 151 5.71 -4.07 -35.46
C THR A 151 7.12 -3.95 -34.87
N THR A 152 7.55 -2.73 -34.54
CA THR A 152 8.90 -2.45 -34.01
C THR A 152 8.85 -1.67 -32.69
N GLY A 153 9.98 -1.65 -31.96
CA GLY A 153 10.11 -0.84 -30.75
C GLY A 153 9.98 0.66 -31.04
N LYS A 154 10.49 1.16 -32.17
CA LYS A 154 10.34 2.56 -32.58
C LYS A 154 8.85 2.93 -32.82
N GLN A 155 8.11 2.06 -33.52
CA GLN A 155 6.67 2.28 -33.72
C GLN A 155 5.88 2.27 -32.40
N ALA A 156 6.25 1.38 -31.47
CA ALA A 156 5.64 1.34 -30.15
C ALA A 156 5.94 2.61 -29.34
N TYR A 157 7.18 3.10 -29.39
CA TYR A 157 7.55 4.38 -28.77
C TYR A 157 6.71 5.52 -29.33
N ASP A 158 6.67 5.69 -30.65
CA ASP A 158 5.89 6.76 -31.30
C ASP A 158 4.39 6.67 -30.94
N ALA A 159 3.86 5.44 -30.81
CA ALA A 159 2.49 5.22 -30.38
C ALA A 159 2.29 5.65 -28.92
N LEU A 160 3.18 5.29 -27.99
CA LEU A 160 3.08 5.71 -26.58
C LEU A 160 3.14 7.23 -26.43
N VAL A 161 4.05 7.89 -27.15
CA VAL A 161 4.13 9.36 -27.13
C VAL A 161 2.85 9.98 -27.73
N LYS A 162 2.29 9.41 -28.81
CA LYS A 162 0.98 9.82 -29.34
C LYS A 162 -0.15 9.59 -28.36
N LEU A 163 -0.04 8.62 -27.47
CA LEU A 163 -1.01 8.44 -26.40
C LEU A 163 -0.73 9.41 -25.23
N GLY A 164 0.20 10.36 -25.34
CA GLY A 164 0.47 11.34 -24.29
C GLY A 164 1.21 10.77 -23.08
N ILE A 165 1.83 9.59 -23.19
CA ILE A 165 2.74 9.09 -22.18
C ILE A 165 4.01 9.92 -22.23
N ASP A 166 4.38 10.48 -21.08
CA ASP A 166 5.65 11.17 -20.94
C ASP A 166 6.80 10.14 -21.03
N MET A 167 7.72 10.36 -21.98
CA MET A 167 8.86 9.50 -22.26
C MET A 167 10.20 10.17 -21.93
N GLU A 168 10.21 11.30 -21.21
CA GLU A 168 11.43 12.07 -20.89
C GLU A 168 12.50 11.22 -20.20
N ASP A 169 12.09 10.34 -19.28
CA ASP A 169 12.97 9.44 -18.53
C ASP A 169 13.35 8.14 -19.29
N PHE A 170 12.94 7.98 -20.55
CA PHE A 170 13.22 6.77 -21.32
C PHE A 170 14.63 6.81 -21.95
N GLU A 171 15.51 5.90 -21.52
CA GLU A 171 16.87 5.75 -22.03
C GLU A 171 16.88 5.26 -23.49
N GLY A 172 16.75 6.22 -24.43
CA GLY A 172 16.66 5.95 -25.87
C GLY A 172 15.87 7.00 -26.66
N ALA A 173 15.35 8.04 -26.01
CA ALA A 173 14.55 9.08 -26.62
C ALA A 173 15.30 9.92 -27.67
N GLU A 174 14.75 10.01 -28.87
CA GLU A 174 14.91 11.19 -29.74
C GLU A 174 13.76 12.14 -29.38
N SER A 175 14.08 13.40 -29.03
CA SER A 175 13.08 14.41 -28.67
C SER A 175 12.17 14.74 -29.87
N GLN A 176 11.00 14.14 -29.94
CA GLN A 176 9.93 14.55 -30.85
C GLN A 176 8.58 14.53 -30.15
N LEU A 177 7.84 15.64 -30.27
CA LEU A 177 6.48 15.84 -29.78
C LEU A 177 5.45 15.44 -30.87
N PRO A 178 4.54 14.49 -30.62
CA PRO A 178 3.42 14.19 -31.50
C PRO A 178 2.05 14.41 -30.82
N ALA A 179 1.01 14.42 -31.67
CA ALA A 179 -0.38 14.70 -31.32
C ALA A 179 -1.10 13.53 -30.60
N ILE A 180 -2.06 13.89 -29.74
CA ILE A 180 -2.76 13.01 -28.80
C ILE A 180 -3.81 12.13 -29.49
N GLN A 181 -3.65 10.80 -29.42
CA GLN A 181 -4.69 9.79 -29.72
C GLN A 181 -5.41 9.38 -28.43
N LYS A 182 -6.73 9.20 -28.50
CA LYS A 182 -7.60 9.08 -27.32
C LYS A 182 -7.55 7.66 -26.74
N LEU A 183 -6.98 7.50 -25.53
CA LEU A 183 -7.14 6.31 -24.69
C LEU A 183 -8.50 6.30 -23.99
N SER A 184 -8.91 5.13 -23.48
CA SER A 184 -10.15 5.04 -22.67
C SER A 184 -9.96 5.61 -21.27
N VAL A 185 -8.70 5.66 -20.80
CA VAL A 185 -8.27 6.23 -19.54
C VAL A 185 -7.22 7.30 -19.78
N ASP A 186 -7.29 8.41 -19.05
CA ASP A 186 -6.39 9.54 -19.25
C ASP A 186 -4.92 9.18 -18.92
N PRO A 187 -3.98 9.34 -19.88
CA PRO A 187 -2.55 9.14 -19.70
C PRO A 187 -1.94 9.94 -18.54
N CYS A 188 -2.57 11.05 -18.14
CA CYS A 188 -2.11 11.88 -17.02
C CYS A 188 -1.95 11.07 -15.73
N LEU A 189 -2.61 9.92 -15.58
CA LEU A 189 -2.55 9.09 -14.38
C LEU A 189 -1.17 8.47 -14.20
N VAL A 190 -0.51 8.12 -15.30
CA VAL A 190 0.85 7.58 -15.30
C VAL A 190 1.88 8.72 -15.23
N ASN A 191 1.58 9.86 -15.83
CA ASN A 191 2.45 11.04 -15.82
C ASN A 191 2.44 11.77 -14.46
N GLY A 192 1.37 11.63 -13.68
CA GLY A 192 1.22 12.27 -12.36
C GLY A 192 0.70 13.70 -12.39
N ASN A 193 0.14 14.16 -13.51
CA ASN A 193 -0.37 15.53 -13.68
C ASN A 193 -1.90 15.60 -13.90
N CYS A 194 -2.65 14.59 -13.45
CA CYS A 194 -4.11 14.66 -13.41
C CYS A 194 -4.58 15.58 -12.28
N ASN A 195 -4.94 16.83 -12.61
CA ASN A 195 -5.73 17.71 -11.74
C ASN A 195 -7.22 17.52 -11.99
#